data_AF-A0A7M3YNM0-F1
#
_entry.id   AF-A0A7M3YNM0-F1
#
_cell.length_a   1.000
_cell.length_b   1.000
_cell.length_c   1.000
_cell.angle_alpha   90.00
_cell.angle_beta   90.00
_cell.angle_gamma   90.00
#
_symmetry.space_group_name_H-M   'P 1'
#
loop_
_entity.id
_entity.type
_entity.pdbx_description
1 polymer ?
#
loop_
_entity_poly.entity_id
_entity_poly.type
_entity_poly.pdbx_seq_one_letter_code
_entity_poly.pdbx_strand_id
1 'polypeptide(L)'
;MAKWAPHLIGLLTPLSAVVSLLVGGWWMLTPIVLLLGLYPFLDSFVGSSTIHDVEEEGKGHDLIVHAHGFLVPVVVLCLLYRVMIGVDSIPLLVPIISAGLATGASGVVAAHELGHRRPRSFSWWLGRLDLLSVMYLHFTVEHNHTHHKHWARKVDPTSSPWGRSVYGHLIRTVPRQLRNAYRIRPKDTTISLSIEATLLIGLAIWGLPYFAAFVGQALIAIYLLEFVNFIQHHGLERGEDERPNAGHAWESRTRWSRYTLMNLPLHAAHHLRSSTPYQRLRPYDESPQLPGGYYQMFWIALIPPLFNRMMQKSVDHSGGVGGA
;
A
#
# COMPACT_ATOMS: atom_id res chain seq x y z
N MET A 1 12.96 15.28 -20.60
CA MET A 1 11.62 15.16 -19.97
C MET A 1 11.81 15.28 -18.46
N ALA A 2 10.92 15.96 -17.74
CA ALA A 2 11.09 16.10 -16.30
C ALA A 2 10.99 14.72 -15.61
N LYS A 3 11.93 14.39 -14.72
CA LYS A 3 12.03 13.04 -14.12
C LYS A 3 10.77 12.62 -13.34
N TRP A 4 10.01 13.59 -12.81
CA TRP A 4 8.73 13.37 -12.12
C TRP A 4 7.54 13.01 -13.03
N ALA A 5 7.60 13.31 -14.33
CA ALA A 5 6.45 13.18 -15.24
C ALA A 5 5.88 11.75 -15.34
N PRO A 6 6.68 10.67 -15.37
CA PRO A 6 6.16 9.30 -15.38
C PRO A 6 5.30 8.96 -14.16
N HIS A 7 5.56 9.55 -12.99
CA HIS A 7 4.79 9.29 -11.76
C HIS A 7 3.35 9.83 -11.85
N LEU A 8 3.04 10.74 -12.78
CA LEU A 8 1.66 11.17 -13.03
C LEU A 8 0.74 10.01 -13.44
N ILE A 9 1.29 8.94 -14.02
CA ILE A 9 0.53 7.75 -14.40
C ILE A 9 -0.12 7.10 -13.17
N GLY A 10 0.49 7.21 -11.99
CA GLY A 10 -0.11 6.75 -10.73
C GLY A 10 -1.47 7.37 -10.45
N LEU A 11 -1.71 8.61 -10.88
CA LEU A 11 -2.97 9.31 -10.67
C LEU A 11 -4.12 8.77 -11.54
N LEU A 12 -3.85 7.97 -12.58
CA LEU A 12 -4.89 7.38 -13.43
C LEU A 12 -5.87 6.54 -12.61
N THR A 13 -5.37 5.79 -11.64
CA THR A 13 -6.19 4.93 -10.79
C THR A 13 -7.21 5.73 -9.96
N PRO A 14 -6.80 6.64 -9.07
CA PRO A 14 -7.76 7.39 -8.27
C PRO A 14 -8.64 8.31 -9.13
N LEU A 15 -8.12 8.92 -10.20
CA LEU A 15 -8.91 9.75 -11.11
C LEU A 15 -9.99 8.94 -11.84
N SER A 16 -9.65 7.75 -12.36
CA SER A 16 -10.63 6.88 -13.00
C SER A 16 -11.69 6.39 -12.02
N ALA A 17 -11.35 6.17 -10.75
CA ALA A 17 -12.32 5.85 -9.71
C ALA A 17 -13.29 7.00 -9.45
N VAL A 18 -12.79 8.24 -9.29
CA VAL A 18 -13.65 9.43 -9.16
C VAL A 18 -14.58 9.57 -10.35
N VAL A 19 -14.05 9.56 -11.58
CA VAL A 19 -14.87 9.72 -12.79
C VAL A 19 -15.89 8.60 -12.93
N SER A 20 -15.48 7.35 -12.77
CA SER A 20 -16.39 6.21 -12.94
C SER A 20 -17.46 6.11 -11.86
N LEU A 21 -17.16 6.46 -10.61
CA LEU A 21 -18.16 6.53 -9.53
C LEU A 21 -19.15 7.68 -9.73
N LEU A 22 -18.75 8.77 -10.39
CA LEU A 22 -19.66 9.86 -10.76
C LEU A 22 -20.52 9.50 -11.98
N VAL A 23 -19.96 8.82 -12.97
CA VAL A 23 -20.68 8.42 -14.19
C VAL A 23 -21.63 7.24 -13.93
N GLY A 24 -21.15 6.17 -13.29
CA GLY A 24 -21.99 5.01 -12.95
C GLY A 24 -22.01 3.91 -13.99
N GLY A 25 -22.94 2.98 -13.83
CA GLY A 25 -23.02 1.76 -14.64
C GLY A 25 -21.68 1.03 -14.78
N TRP A 26 -21.45 0.44 -15.95
CA TRP A 26 -20.29 -0.43 -16.21
C TRP A 26 -18.94 0.28 -16.14
N TRP A 27 -18.93 1.62 -16.20
CA TRP A 27 -17.71 2.40 -16.04
C TRP A 27 -17.07 2.19 -14.67
N MET A 28 -17.83 1.83 -13.63
CA MET A 28 -17.30 1.53 -12.30
C MET A 28 -16.33 0.34 -12.29
N LEU A 29 -16.30 -0.49 -13.33
CA LEU A 29 -15.28 -1.53 -13.52
C LEU A 29 -13.90 -0.98 -13.90
N THR A 30 -13.78 0.29 -14.28
CA THR A 30 -12.53 0.87 -14.83
C THR A 30 -11.33 0.69 -13.89
N PRO A 31 -11.37 1.06 -12.60
CA PRO A 31 -10.23 0.85 -11.70
C PRO A 31 -9.88 -0.63 -11.52
N ILE A 32 -10.89 -1.51 -11.55
CA ILE A 32 -10.70 -2.97 -11.45
C ILE A 32 -9.93 -3.48 -12.68
N VAL A 33 -10.39 -3.11 -13.88
CA VAL A 33 -9.75 -3.48 -15.14
C VAL A 33 -8.35 -2.91 -15.23
N LEU A 34 -8.13 -1.67 -14.78
CA LEU A 34 -6.80 -1.06 -14.76
C LEU A 34 -5.85 -1.83 -13.84
N LEU A 35 -6.20 -2.01 -12.57
CA LEU A 35 -5.28 -2.56 -11.56
C LEU A 35 -5.07 -4.05 -11.67
N LEU A 36 -6.16 -4.79 -11.89
CA LEU A 36 -6.14 -6.25 -11.87
C LEU A 36 -5.99 -6.84 -13.27
N GLY A 37 -6.43 -6.11 -14.30
CA GLY A 37 -6.30 -6.51 -15.69
C GLY A 37 -5.03 -5.95 -16.33
N LEU A 38 -4.97 -4.64 -16.56
CA LEU A 38 -3.99 -4.01 -17.44
C LEU A 38 -2.59 -3.89 -16.81
N TYR A 39 -2.50 -3.42 -15.56
CA TYR A 39 -1.23 -3.09 -14.91
C TYR A 39 -0.26 -4.28 -14.77
N PRO A 40 -0.71 -5.53 -14.46
CA PRO A 40 0.18 -6.69 -14.45
C PRO A 40 0.88 -6.94 -15.80
N PHE A 41 0.22 -6.65 -16.92
CA PHE A 41 0.84 -6.77 -18.25
C PHE A 41 1.80 -5.62 -18.51
N LEU A 42 1.43 -4.39 -18.11
CA LEU A 42 2.30 -3.21 -18.29
C LEU A 42 3.59 -3.31 -17.47
N ASP A 43 3.57 -3.93 -16.28
CA ASP A 43 4.79 -4.27 -15.53
C ASP A 43 5.78 -5.08 -16.39
N SER A 44 5.29 -6.02 -17.21
CA SER A 44 6.14 -6.79 -18.12
C SER A 44 6.60 -5.98 -19.32
N PHE A 45 5.68 -5.25 -19.96
CA PHE A 45 5.95 -4.55 -21.22
C PHE A 45 6.88 -3.33 -21.06
N VAL A 46 6.72 -2.57 -19.97
CA VAL A 46 7.54 -1.37 -19.74
C VAL A 46 8.94 -1.73 -19.24
N GLY A 47 9.09 -2.94 -18.67
CA GLY A 47 10.36 -3.50 -18.23
C GLY A 47 10.91 -2.87 -16.95
N SER A 48 12.13 -3.25 -16.60
CA SER A 48 12.82 -2.83 -15.37
C SER A 48 13.87 -1.76 -15.64
N SER A 49 14.15 -0.94 -14.63
CA SER A 49 15.26 0.02 -14.66
C SER A 49 16.34 -0.38 -13.66
N THR A 50 17.57 -0.56 -14.14
CA THR A 50 18.77 -0.71 -13.30
C THR A 50 19.39 0.63 -12.92
N ILE A 51 18.84 1.74 -13.40
CA ILE A 51 19.44 3.05 -13.21
C ILE A 51 19.20 3.51 -11.76
N HIS A 52 20.28 3.79 -11.03
CA HIS A 52 20.29 4.45 -9.72
C HIS A 52 19.98 5.95 -9.84
N ASP A 53 19.01 6.30 -10.70
CA ASP A 53 18.60 7.68 -10.95
C ASP A 53 17.83 8.17 -9.73
N VAL A 54 18.57 8.77 -8.80
CA VAL A 54 17.99 9.59 -7.75
C VAL A 54 17.42 10.81 -8.44
N GLU A 55 16.14 11.04 -8.23
CA GLU A 55 15.49 12.21 -8.77
C GLU A 55 15.70 13.37 -7.79
N GLU A 56 16.17 14.51 -8.31
CA GLU A 56 16.31 15.70 -7.48
C GLU A 56 14.95 16.15 -6.95
N GLU A 57 14.97 16.74 -5.76
CA GLU A 57 13.76 17.18 -5.08
C GLU A 57 13.11 18.31 -5.89
N GLY A 58 12.03 17.95 -6.59
CA GLY A 58 11.24 18.86 -7.40
C GLY A 58 9.84 19.02 -6.85
N LYS A 59 9.26 20.22 -6.99
CA LYS A 59 7.86 20.52 -6.64
C LYS A 59 6.86 19.54 -7.28
N GLY A 60 7.20 18.92 -8.40
CA GLY A 60 6.36 17.93 -9.10
C GLY A 60 6.13 16.66 -8.28
N HIS A 61 7.16 16.09 -7.67
CA HIS A 61 7.02 14.87 -6.85
C HIS A 61 6.16 15.10 -5.62
N ASP A 62 6.38 16.24 -4.96
CA ASP A 62 5.62 16.64 -3.79
C ASP A 62 4.15 16.91 -4.17
N LEU A 63 3.90 17.58 -5.31
CA LEU A 63 2.54 17.76 -5.82
C LEU A 63 1.83 16.43 -6.10
N ILE A 64 2.53 15.45 -6.69
CA ILE A 64 1.96 14.15 -7.03
C ILE A 64 1.52 13.37 -5.78
N VAL A 65 2.37 13.27 -4.76
CA VAL A 65 1.99 12.55 -3.53
C VAL A 65 0.83 13.23 -2.81
N HIS A 66 0.79 14.57 -2.78
CA HIS A 66 -0.35 15.29 -2.21
C HIS A 66 -1.61 15.14 -3.06
N ALA A 67 -1.50 15.11 -4.40
CA ALA A 67 -2.62 14.85 -5.28
C ALA A 67 -3.22 13.45 -5.03
N HIS A 68 -2.37 12.43 -4.88
CA HIS A 68 -2.82 11.11 -4.45
C HIS A 68 -3.57 11.16 -3.13
N GLY A 69 -2.99 11.83 -2.12
CA GLY A 69 -3.63 11.94 -0.81
C GLY A 69 -4.98 12.67 -0.85
N PHE A 70 -5.07 13.80 -1.55
CA PHE A 70 -6.34 14.50 -1.72
C PHE A 70 -7.40 13.68 -2.46
N LEU A 71 -7.01 12.84 -3.42
CA LEU A 71 -7.96 12.04 -4.16
C LEU A 71 -8.58 10.89 -3.33
N VAL A 72 -7.93 10.42 -2.26
CA VAL A 72 -8.47 9.34 -1.41
C VAL A 72 -9.81 9.69 -0.78
N PRO A 73 -9.94 10.79 0.02
CA PRO A 73 -11.23 11.15 0.58
C PRO A 73 -12.23 11.50 -0.54
N VAL A 74 -11.78 12.04 -1.68
CA VAL A 74 -12.67 12.30 -2.83
C VAL A 74 -13.24 11.01 -3.41
N VAL A 75 -12.44 9.95 -3.56
CA VAL A 75 -12.93 8.62 -4.02
C VAL A 75 -13.96 8.07 -3.03
N VAL A 76 -13.69 8.15 -1.72
CA VAL A 76 -14.64 7.71 -0.68
C VAL A 76 -15.94 8.52 -0.73
N LEU A 77 -15.86 9.85 -0.86
CA LEU A 77 -17.03 10.70 -1.02
C LEU A 77 -17.82 10.37 -2.30
N CYS A 78 -17.14 10.09 -3.41
CA CYS A 78 -17.78 9.66 -4.65
C CYS A 78 -18.47 8.29 -4.49
N LEU A 79 -17.88 7.37 -3.73
CA LEU A 79 -18.52 6.09 -3.40
C LEU A 79 -19.79 6.31 -2.57
N LEU A 80 -19.74 7.12 -1.52
CA LEU A 80 -20.91 7.41 -0.68
C LEU A 80 -21.99 8.16 -1.46
N TYR A 81 -21.59 9.08 -2.35
CA TYR A 81 -22.50 9.75 -3.29
C TYR A 81 -23.15 8.74 -4.25
N ARG A 82 -22.38 7.79 -4.80
CA ARG A 82 -22.89 6.70 -5.64
C ARG A 82 -23.90 5.84 -4.89
N VAL A 83 -23.65 5.52 -3.63
CA VAL A 83 -24.63 4.81 -2.78
C VAL A 83 -25.91 5.61 -2.61
N MET A 84 -25.79 6.94 -2.42
CA MET A 84 -26.93 7.83 -2.25
C MET A 84 -27.83 7.91 -3.49
N ILE A 85 -27.25 7.99 -4.70
CA ILE A 85 -28.02 8.09 -5.95
C ILE A 85 -28.44 6.73 -6.53
N GLY A 86 -27.90 5.63 -5.98
CA GLY A 86 -28.15 4.27 -6.46
C GLY A 86 -27.05 3.74 -7.40
N VAL A 87 -26.97 2.41 -7.48
CA VAL A 87 -25.91 1.68 -8.23
C VAL A 87 -26.37 1.17 -9.60
N ASP A 88 -27.40 1.78 -10.17
CA ASP A 88 -28.02 1.40 -11.45
C ASP A 88 -28.36 -0.11 -11.49
N SER A 89 -28.02 -0.80 -12.58
CA SER A 89 -28.18 -2.24 -12.76
C SER A 89 -26.97 -3.06 -12.25
N ILE A 90 -26.02 -2.44 -11.54
CA ILE A 90 -24.78 -3.09 -11.11
C ILE A 90 -24.82 -3.39 -9.61
N PRO A 91 -24.33 -4.56 -9.15
CA PRO A 91 -24.25 -4.85 -7.73
C PRO A 91 -23.39 -3.82 -6.98
N LEU A 92 -23.81 -3.43 -5.78
CA LEU A 92 -23.08 -2.52 -4.89
C LEU A 92 -21.62 -2.95 -4.66
N LEU A 93 -21.31 -4.24 -4.78
CA LEU A 93 -19.95 -4.75 -4.67
C LEU A 93 -18.99 -4.15 -5.71
N VAL A 94 -19.44 -3.80 -6.92
CA VAL A 94 -18.58 -3.24 -7.97
C VAL A 94 -18.00 -1.87 -7.59
N PRO A 95 -18.81 -0.85 -7.22
CA PRO A 95 -18.25 0.41 -6.75
C PRO A 95 -17.43 0.27 -5.47
N ILE A 96 -17.76 -0.68 -4.59
CA ILE A 96 -16.95 -1.01 -3.40
C ILE A 96 -15.54 -1.49 -3.80
N ILE A 97 -15.44 -2.45 -4.72
CA ILE A 97 -14.16 -2.98 -5.18
C ILE A 97 -13.38 -1.91 -5.92
N SER A 98 -14.06 -1.17 -6.79
CA SER A 98 -13.50 -0.05 -7.55
C SER A 98 -12.86 1.01 -6.65
N ALA A 99 -13.61 1.47 -5.64
CA ALA A 99 -13.11 2.43 -4.65
C ALA A 99 -11.99 1.84 -3.79
N GLY A 100 -12.15 0.62 -3.27
CA GLY A 100 -11.17 0.00 -2.37
C GLY A 100 -9.83 -0.30 -3.04
N LEU A 101 -9.84 -0.72 -4.31
CA LEU A 101 -8.62 -0.88 -5.09
C LEU A 101 -7.94 0.47 -5.33
N ALA A 102 -8.70 1.52 -5.61
CA ALA A 102 -8.16 2.86 -5.81
C ALA A 102 -7.60 3.47 -4.52
N THR A 103 -8.34 3.43 -3.41
CA THR A 103 -7.89 3.95 -2.10
C THR A 103 -6.73 3.12 -1.55
N GLY A 104 -6.66 1.81 -1.82
CA GLY A 104 -5.51 0.99 -1.48
C GLY A 104 -4.27 1.30 -2.31
N ALA A 105 -4.35 1.28 -3.65
CA ALA A 105 -3.16 1.49 -4.48
C ALA A 105 -2.63 2.94 -4.47
N SER A 106 -3.54 3.92 -4.39
CA SER A 106 -3.19 5.35 -4.33
C SER A 106 -2.99 5.81 -2.89
N GLY A 107 -3.99 5.55 -2.04
CA GLY A 107 -4.13 6.23 -0.77
C GLY A 107 -3.25 5.68 0.31
N VAL A 108 -3.13 4.36 0.44
CA VAL A 108 -2.21 3.78 1.41
C VAL A 108 -0.76 4.14 1.10
N VAL A 109 -0.37 4.14 -0.18
CA VAL A 109 1.00 4.49 -0.59
C VAL A 109 1.30 5.97 -0.31
N ALA A 110 0.37 6.86 -0.62
CA ALA A 110 0.51 8.28 -0.32
C ALA A 110 0.52 8.51 1.21
N ALA A 111 -0.38 7.87 1.94
CA ALA A 111 -0.44 7.98 3.40
C ALA A 111 0.82 7.46 4.09
N HIS A 112 1.43 6.40 3.55
CA HIS A 112 2.71 5.88 4.01
C HIS A 112 3.81 6.94 3.86
N GLU A 113 3.97 7.52 2.67
CA GLU A 113 4.96 8.58 2.40
C GLU A 113 4.69 9.85 3.23
N LEU A 114 3.45 10.32 3.26
CA LEU A 114 3.02 11.52 3.98
C LEU A 114 3.11 11.35 5.49
N GLY A 115 2.91 10.13 6.00
CA GLY A 115 3.00 9.76 7.42
C GLY A 115 4.42 9.82 7.98
N HIS A 116 5.44 9.74 7.13
CA HIS A 116 6.85 9.94 7.49
C HIS A 116 7.28 11.41 7.48
N ARG A 117 6.45 12.31 6.92
CA ARG A 117 6.72 13.75 6.94
C ARG A 117 6.59 14.31 8.36
N ARG A 118 7.08 15.54 8.55
CA ARG A 118 7.15 16.22 9.86
C ARG A 118 5.80 16.09 10.60
N PRO A 119 5.76 15.55 11.83
CA PRO A 119 4.52 15.41 12.59
C PRO A 119 3.76 16.74 12.69
N ARG A 120 2.43 16.68 12.53
CA ARG A 120 1.50 17.83 12.54
C ARG A 120 1.68 18.84 11.39
N SER A 121 2.52 18.55 10.39
CA SER A 121 2.52 19.30 9.14
C SER A 121 1.23 19.05 8.35
N PHE A 122 0.98 19.88 7.32
CA PHE A 122 -0.11 19.66 6.38
C PHE A 122 -0.04 18.26 5.75
N SER A 123 1.13 17.85 5.24
CA SER A 123 1.38 16.53 4.68
C SER A 123 1.02 15.41 5.66
N TRP A 124 1.48 15.52 6.91
CA TRP A 124 1.21 14.53 7.94
C TRP A 124 -0.29 14.39 8.25
N TRP A 125 -1.02 15.50 8.31
CA TRP A 125 -2.48 15.47 8.50
C TRP A 125 -3.23 14.91 7.29
N LEU A 126 -2.74 15.16 6.07
CA LEU A 126 -3.30 14.54 4.87
C LEU A 126 -3.13 13.02 4.91
N GLY A 127 -1.93 12.51 5.23
CA GLY A 127 -1.74 11.07 5.42
C GLY A 127 -2.59 10.47 6.56
N ARG A 128 -2.88 11.26 7.61
CA ARG A 128 -3.83 10.85 8.66
C ARG A 128 -5.27 10.74 8.13
N LEU A 129 -5.71 11.70 7.33
CA LEU A 129 -7.03 11.70 6.69
C LEU A 129 -7.19 10.52 5.72
N ASP A 130 -6.15 10.19 4.97
CA ASP A 130 -6.13 9.05 4.06
C ASP A 130 -6.31 7.73 4.83
N LEU A 131 -5.57 7.56 5.93
CA LEU A 131 -5.70 6.36 6.77
C LEU A 131 -7.05 6.28 7.47
N LEU A 132 -7.64 7.41 7.88
CA LEU A 132 -9.02 7.43 8.38
C LEU A 132 -10.01 6.98 7.30
N SER A 133 -9.79 7.40 6.05
CA SER A 133 -10.64 7.05 4.90
C SER A 133 -10.66 5.54 4.60
N VAL A 134 -9.71 4.78 5.14
CA VAL A 134 -9.61 3.32 4.99
C VAL A 134 -9.56 2.57 6.34
N MET A 135 -9.94 3.22 7.45
CA MET A 135 -9.98 2.65 8.81
C MET A 135 -8.66 2.04 9.30
N TYR A 136 -7.55 2.71 9.04
CA TYR A 136 -6.22 2.21 9.37
C TYR A 136 -5.34 3.23 10.09
N LEU A 137 -5.92 4.08 10.96
CA LEU A 137 -5.20 5.14 11.66
C LEU A 137 -4.08 4.64 12.60
N HIS A 138 -4.19 3.44 13.14
CA HIS A 138 -3.12 2.88 13.98
C HIS A 138 -1.81 2.63 13.19
N PHE A 139 -1.87 2.55 11.85
CA PHE A 139 -0.74 2.25 10.99
C PHE A 139 0.48 3.13 11.22
N THR A 140 0.35 4.46 11.25
CA THR A 140 1.55 5.32 11.44
C THR A 140 2.21 5.13 12.80
N VAL A 141 1.45 4.74 13.82
CA VAL A 141 2.03 4.43 15.13
C VAL A 141 2.86 3.15 14.99
N GLU A 142 2.25 2.09 14.47
CA GLU A 142 2.92 0.79 14.35
C GLU A 142 4.09 0.83 13.37
N HIS A 143 3.86 1.36 12.18
CA HIS A 143 4.84 1.42 11.11
C HIS A 143 6.07 2.24 11.54
N ASN A 144 5.88 3.44 12.10
CA ASN A 144 6.99 4.35 12.43
C ASN A 144 7.72 3.98 13.73
N HIS A 145 7.06 3.35 14.71
CA HIS A 145 7.66 3.07 16.03
C HIS A 145 8.00 1.59 16.25
N THR A 146 7.37 0.67 15.51
CA THR A 146 7.57 -0.78 15.64
C THR A 146 8.26 -1.34 14.41
N HIS A 147 7.61 -1.26 13.25
CA HIS A 147 8.05 -1.97 12.05
C HIS A 147 9.44 -1.51 11.59
N HIS A 148 9.67 -0.20 11.42
CA HIS A 148 11.01 0.31 11.05
C HIS A 148 12.13 -0.07 12.01
N LYS A 149 11.81 -0.32 13.28
CA LYS A 149 12.78 -0.78 14.27
C LYS A 149 13.03 -2.29 14.20
N HIS A 150 11.98 -3.06 13.91
CA HIS A 150 11.96 -4.51 14.06
C HIS A 150 11.80 -5.29 12.76
N TRP A 151 11.79 -4.64 11.60
CA TRP A 151 11.66 -5.29 10.30
C TRP A 151 12.66 -6.43 10.12
N ALA A 152 12.20 -7.48 9.43
CA ALA A 152 12.85 -8.77 9.28
C ALA A 152 13.12 -9.50 10.62
N ARG A 153 12.45 -9.15 11.72
CA ARG A 153 12.50 -9.93 12.97
C ARG A 153 11.16 -10.59 13.24
N LYS A 154 11.19 -11.71 13.97
CA LYS A 154 9.99 -12.46 14.37
C LYS A 154 9.00 -11.66 15.23
N VAL A 155 9.48 -10.62 15.92
CA VAL A 155 8.66 -9.74 16.77
C VAL A 155 7.82 -8.74 15.95
N ASP A 156 8.24 -8.41 14.73
CA ASP A 156 7.51 -7.51 13.85
C ASP A 156 6.30 -8.23 13.22
N PRO A 157 5.07 -7.74 13.41
CA PRO A 157 3.87 -8.39 12.86
C PRO A 157 3.83 -8.49 11.34
N THR A 158 4.48 -7.54 10.65
CA THR A 158 4.48 -7.42 9.19
C THR A 158 5.56 -8.27 8.53
N SER A 159 6.55 -8.72 9.30
CA SER A 159 7.53 -9.71 8.84
C SER A 159 6.84 -11.07 8.61
N SER A 160 7.15 -11.69 7.47
CA SER A 160 6.46 -12.88 6.98
C SER A 160 7.49 -13.98 6.74
N PRO A 161 7.50 -15.09 7.50
CA PRO A 161 8.44 -16.19 7.29
C PRO A 161 8.09 -16.98 6.04
N TRP A 162 9.05 -17.76 5.56
CA TRP A 162 8.84 -18.72 4.47
C TRP A 162 7.64 -19.63 4.72
N GLY A 163 6.87 -19.92 3.66
CA GLY A 163 5.70 -20.79 3.73
C GLY A 163 4.41 -20.09 4.18
N ARG A 164 4.47 -18.85 4.71
CA ARG A 164 3.26 -18.12 5.09
C ARG A 164 2.44 -17.75 3.84
N SER A 165 1.15 -18.09 3.84
CA SER A 165 0.22 -17.63 2.81
C SER A 165 -0.22 -16.18 3.06
N VAL A 166 -0.59 -15.45 2.00
CA VAL A 166 -1.14 -14.08 2.12
C VAL A 166 -2.39 -14.04 3.00
N TYR A 167 -3.24 -15.08 2.93
CA TYR A 167 -4.44 -15.21 3.75
C TYR A 167 -4.10 -15.35 5.24
N GLY A 168 -3.15 -16.24 5.57
CA GLY A 168 -2.68 -16.43 6.94
C GLY A 168 -1.91 -15.21 7.47
N HIS A 169 -1.24 -14.47 6.58
CA HIS A 169 -0.58 -13.21 6.91
C HIS A 169 -1.62 -12.16 7.34
N LEU A 170 -2.64 -11.91 6.51
CA LEU A 170 -3.67 -10.91 6.74
C LEU A 170 -4.39 -11.09 8.10
N ILE A 171 -4.83 -12.33 8.39
CA ILE A 171 -5.55 -12.65 9.64
C ILE A 171 -4.67 -12.39 10.86
N ARG A 172 -3.35 -12.55 10.73
CA ARG A 172 -2.40 -12.44 11.84
C ARG A 172 -1.88 -11.01 12.02
N THR A 173 -1.54 -10.32 10.94
CA THR A 173 -0.80 -9.05 10.96
C THR A 173 -1.62 -7.92 11.58
N VAL A 174 -2.85 -7.69 11.08
CA VAL A 174 -3.71 -6.57 11.48
C VAL A 174 -3.97 -6.51 13.00
N PRO A 175 -4.47 -7.57 13.67
CA PRO A 175 -4.74 -7.50 15.11
C PRO A 175 -3.46 -7.33 15.94
N ARG A 176 -2.32 -7.83 15.44
CA ARG A 176 -1.03 -7.68 16.13
C ARG A 176 -0.45 -6.28 16.01
N GLN A 177 -0.55 -5.69 14.82
CA GLN A 177 -0.17 -4.30 14.60
C GLN A 177 -0.98 -3.36 15.48
N LEU A 178 -2.30 -3.54 15.56
CA LEU A 178 -3.15 -2.76 16.45
C LEU A 178 -2.78 -2.95 17.93
N ARG A 179 -2.53 -4.19 18.36
CA ARG A 179 -2.08 -4.49 19.73
C ARG A 179 -0.76 -3.81 20.07
N ASN A 180 0.21 -3.84 19.14
CA ASN A 180 1.50 -3.20 19.33
C ASN A 180 1.37 -1.67 19.39
N ALA A 181 0.61 -1.06 18.47
CA ALA A 181 0.31 0.36 18.48
C ALA A 181 -0.30 0.79 19.82
N TYR A 182 -1.27 0.03 20.33
CA TYR A 182 -1.89 0.30 21.63
C TYR A 182 -0.89 0.17 22.78
N ARG A 183 -0.01 -0.83 22.77
CA ARG A 183 1.01 -1.01 23.81
C ARG A 183 2.02 0.14 23.85
N ILE A 184 2.43 0.66 22.69
CA ILE A 184 3.47 1.70 22.60
C ILE A 184 2.87 3.10 22.79
N ARG A 185 1.70 3.36 22.22
CA ARG A 185 1.01 4.65 22.28
C ARG A 185 -0.48 4.46 22.57
N PRO A 186 -0.85 4.10 23.82
CA PRO A 186 -2.25 3.78 24.16
C PRO A 186 -3.18 4.96 23.94
N LYS A 187 -2.75 6.17 24.30
CA LYS A 187 -3.55 7.39 24.11
C LYS A 187 -3.80 7.68 22.63
N ASP A 188 -2.75 7.70 21.80
CA ASP A 188 -2.85 8.02 20.37
C ASP A 188 -3.70 6.98 19.63
N THR A 189 -3.53 5.70 19.98
CA THR A 189 -4.30 4.58 19.42
C THR A 189 -5.75 4.62 19.86
N THR A 190 -6.04 4.94 21.12
CA THR A 190 -7.42 5.08 21.63
C THR A 190 -8.15 6.19 20.90
N ILE A 191 -7.53 7.37 20.72
CA ILE A 191 -8.11 8.49 19.95
C ILE A 191 -8.41 8.04 18.51
N SER A 192 -7.46 7.36 17.87
CA SER A 192 -7.61 6.84 16.51
C SER A 192 -8.83 5.92 16.38
N LEU A 193 -8.93 4.92 17.27
CA LEU A 193 -10.05 3.99 17.31
C LEU A 193 -11.38 4.67 17.64
N SER A 194 -11.40 5.66 18.52
CA SER A 194 -12.61 6.42 18.85
C SER A 194 -13.12 7.22 17.65
N ILE A 195 -12.23 7.84 16.87
CA ILE A 195 -12.60 8.57 15.65
C ILE A 195 -13.16 7.60 14.61
N GLU A 196 -12.48 6.48 14.36
CA GLU A 196 -12.94 5.44 13.43
C GLU A 196 -14.30 4.86 13.84
N ALA A 197 -14.48 4.54 15.13
CA ALA A 197 -15.75 4.04 15.66
C ALA A 197 -16.87 5.07 15.52
N THR A 198 -16.60 6.35 15.78
CA THR A 198 -17.58 7.44 15.64
C THR A 198 -18.01 7.58 14.18
N LEU A 199 -17.06 7.54 13.24
CA LEU A 199 -17.35 7.58 11.80
C LEU A 199 -18.24 6.39 11.39
N LEU A 200 -17.90 5.18 11.83
CA LEU A 200 -18.69 3.98 11.52
C LEU A 200 -20.10 4.02 12.08
N ILE A 201 -20.25 4.46 13.34
CA ILE A 201 -21.57 4.63 13.97
C ILE A 201 -22.39 5.66 13.19
N GLY A 202 -21.79 6.79 12.80
CA GLY A 202 -22.45 7.81 11.98
C GLY A 202 -22.93 7.26 10.64
N LEU A 203 -22.10 6.49 9.94
CA LEU A 203 -22.47 5.84 8.67
C LEU A 203 -23.57 4.79 8.85
N ALA A 204 -23.53 4.02 9.94
CA ALA A 204 -24.56 3.02 10.25
C ALA A 204 -25.91 3.67 10.57
N ILE A 205 -25.91 4.80 11.29
CA ILE A 205 -27.11 5.62 11.55
C ILE A 205 -27.67 6.19 10.24
N TRP A 206 -26.79 6.65 9.35
CA TRP A 206 -27.19 7.20 8.05
C TRP A 206 -27.79 6.12 7.13
N GLY A 207 -27.25 4.90 7.17
CA GLY A 207 -27.87 3.73 6.56
C GLY A 207 -26.90 2.59 6.32
N LEU A 208 -27.40 1.36 6.44
CA LEU A 208 -26.59 0.14 6.27
C LEU A 208 -25.79 0.08 4.94
N PRO A 209 -26.31 0.53 3.78
CA PRO A 209 -25.53 0.57 2.55
C PRO A 209 -24.28 1.46 2.61
N TYR A 210 -24.33 2.58 3.35
CA TYR A 210 -23.20 3.49 3.51
C TYR A 210 -22.12 2.87 4.41
N PHE A 211 -22.53 2.28 5.52
CA PHE A 211 -21.65 1.50 6.39
C PHE A 211 -20.99 0.35 5.61
N ALA A 212 -21.79 -0.45 4.90
CA ALA A 212 -21.29 -1.59 4.12
C ALA A 212 -20.33 -1.15 3.02
N ALA A 213 -20.62 -0.07 2.32
CA ALA A 213 -19.75 0.45 1.27
C ALA A 213 -18.42 0.95 1.82
N PHE A 214 -18.46 1.71 2.91
CA PHE A 214 -17.25 2.25 3.55
C PHE A 214 -16.37 1.15 4.15
N VAL A 215 -16.95 0.19 4.88
CA VAL A 215 -16.23 -0.94 5.44
C VAL A 215 -15.69 -1.84 4.32
N GLY A 216 -16.50 -2.12 3.30
CA GLY A 216 -16.10 -2.96 2.18
C GLY A 216 -14.88 -2.41 1.44
N GLN A 217 -14.85 -1.11 1.14
CA GLN A 217 -13.70 -0.51 0.46
C GLN A 217 -12.48 -0.45 1.38
N ALA A 218 -12.68 -0.17 2.67
CA ALA A 218 -11.61 -0.12 3.66
C ALA A 218 -10.92 -1.48 3.80
N LEU A 219 -11.69 -2.57 3.86
CA LEU A 219 -11.14 -3.94 3.91
C LEU A 219 -10.27 -4.27 2.69
N ILE A 220 -10.67 -3.82 1.49
CA ILE A 220 -9.88 -4.02 0.27
C ILE A 220 -8.60 -3.18 0.31
N ALA A 221 -8.67 -1.94 0.77
CA ALA A 221 -7.50 -1.08 0.91
C ALA A 221 -6.50 -1.62 1.96
N ILE A 222 -7.00 -2.09 3.11
CA ILE A 222 -6.20 -2.76 4.15
C ILE A 222 -5.57 -4.04 3.60
N TYR A 223 -6.33 -4.82 2.83
CA TYR A 223 -5.79 -6.01 2.18
C TYR A 223 -4.62 -5.66 1.24
N LEU A 224 -4.73 -4.61 0.42
CA LEU A 224 -3.65 -4.17 -0.46
C LEU A 224 -2.41 -3.71 0.31
N LEU A 225 -2.60 -2.99 1.43
CA LEU A 225 -1.52 -2.58 2.32
C LEU A 225 -0.77 -3.81 2.86
N GLU A 226 -1.50 -4.75 3.45
CA GLU A 226 -0.90 -5.94 4.05
C GLU A 226 -0.33 -6.92 3.01
N PHE A 227 -0.91 -6.96 1.81
CA PHE A 227 -0.33 -7.67 0.68
C PHE A 227 1.04 -7.09 0.31
N VAL A 228 1.18 -5.77 0.29
CA VAL A 228 2.47 -5.12 0.01
C VAL A 228 3.49 -5.42 1.09
N ASN A 229 3.14 -5.26 2.37
CA ASN A 229 4.01 -5.68 3.50
C ASN A 229 4.41 -7.15 3.38
N PHE A 230 3.45 -8.01 3.05
CA PHE A 230 3.66 -9.44 2.91
C PHE A 230 4.72 -9.77 1.86
N ILE A 231 4.63 -9.22 0.64
CA ILE A 231 5.60 -9.52 -0.43
C ILE A 231 6.96 -8.87 -0.15
N GLN A 232 7.00 -7.70 0.49
CA GLN A 232 8.21 -6.96 0.80
C GLN A 232 9.10 -7.64 1.84
N HIS A 233 8.50 -8.43 2.74
CA HIS A 233 9.21 -9.08 3.86
C HIS A 233 9.10 -10.60 3.86
N HIS A 234 8.66 -11.22 2.75
CA HIS A 234 8.44 -12.67 2.72
C HIS A 234 9.74 -13.47 2.78
N GLY A 235 9.88 -14.35 3.76
CA GLY A 235 11.02 -15.25 3.91
C GLY A 235 12.30 -14.60 4.42
N LEU A 236 12.39 -13.27 4.46
CA LEU A 236 13.59 -12.56 4.86
C LEU A 236 13.58 -12.33 6.37
N GLU A 237 14.55 -12.94 7.06
CA GLU A 237 14.75 -12.78 8.49
C GLU A 237 16.18 -12.33 8.76
N ARG A 238 16.35 -11.52 9.80
CA ARG A 238 17.65 -11.12 10.34
C ARG A 238 17.82 -11.61 11.76
N GLY A 239 19.07 -11.87 12.15
CA GLY A 239 19.40 -12.24 13.53
C GLY A 239 19.02 -11.16 14.55
N GLU A 240 18.83 -11.55 15.82
CA GLU A 240 18.46 -10.60 16.89
C GLU A 240 19.49 -9.50 17.11
N ASP A 241 20.78 -9.81 16.93
CA ASP A 241 21.88 -8.86 17.04
C ASP A 241 22.37 -8.34 15.68
N GLU A 242 21.77 -8.82 14.60
CA GLU A 242 22.16 -8.44 13.24
C GLU A 242 21.66 -7.02 12.90
N ARG A 243 22.57 -6.21 12.36
CA ARG A 243 22.23 -4.89 11.86
C ARG A 243 21.37 -4.99 10.60
N PRO A 244 20.30 -4.18 10.49
CA PRO A 244 19.47 -4.18 9.29
C PRO A 244 20.31 -3.75 8.07
N ASN A 245 20.15 -4.45 6.94
CA ASN A 245 20.82 -4.19 5.68
C ASN A 245 19.84 -4.45 4.51
N ALA A 246 20.23 -4.10 3.28
CA ALA A 246 19.34 -4.16 2.12
C ALA A 246 18.81 -5.58 1.79
N GLY A 247 19.52 -6.64 2.21
CA GLY A 247 19.13 -8.03 2.00
C GLY A 247 17.91 -8.49 2.81
N HIS A 248 17.44 -7.68 3.76
CA HIS A 248 16.30 -8.01 4.62
C HIS A 248 14.93 -7.54 4.09
N ALA A 249 14.90 -6.96 2.89
CA ALA A 249 13.67 -6.53 2.22
C ALA A 249 13.77 -6.84 0.72
N TRP A 250 12.65 -7.27 0.14
CA TRP A 250 12.53 -7.42 -1.29
C TRP A 250 12.39 -6.06 -1.97
N GLU A 251 12.95 -5.97 -3.17
CA GLU A 251 12.82 -4.80 -4.05
C GLU A 251 12.22 -5.22 -5.40
N SER A 252 11.52 -4.29 -6.06
CA SER A 252 11.18 -4.44 -7.48
C SER A 252 11.58 -3.21 -8.28
N ARG A 253 12.34 -3.47 -9.36
CA ARG A 253 12.84 -2.45 -10.28
C ARG A 253 11.93 -2.27 -11.51
N THR A 254 10.76 -2.91 -11.55
CA THR A 254 9.79 -2.75 -12.65
C THR A 254 9.29 -1.32 -12.69
N ARG A 255 9.45 -0.66 -13.85
CA ARG A 255 9.17 0.77 -14.02
C ARG A 255 7.71 1.12 -13.75
N TRP A 256 6.77 0.30 -14.23
CA TRP A 256 5.35 0.57 -14.07
C TRP A 256 4.94 0.63 -12.60
N SER A 257 5.18 -0.44 -11.83
CA SER A 257 5.00 -0.45 -10.37
C SER A 257 5.70 0.72 -9.66
N ARG A 258 6.94 1.07 -10.06
CA ARG A 258 7.65 2.20 -9.45
C ARG A 258 6.94 3.53 -9.69
N TYR A 259 6.49 3.81 -10.91
CA TYR A 259 5.84 5.08 -11.23
C TYR A 259 4.44 5.19 -10.62
N THR A 260 3.68 4.09 -10.61
CA THR A 260 2.31 4.12 -10.11
C THR A 260 2.21 3.99 -8.58
N LEU A 261 3.26 3.47 -7.93
CA LEU A 261 3.33 3.31 -6.47
C LEU A 261 4.42 4.21 -5.86
N MET A 262 4.74 5.34 -6.49
CA MET A 262 5.65 6.36 -5.96
C MET A 262 6.94 5.75 -5.41
N ASN A 263 7.69 4.99 -6.21
CA ASN A 263 8.92 4.28 -5.86
C ASN A 263 8.90 3.42 -4.58
N LEU A 264 7.74 3.16 -3.97
CA LEU A 264 7.59 2.22 -2.85
C LEU A 264 8.26 0.86 -3.10
N PRO A 265 8.28 0.32 -4.34
CA PRO A 265 9.01 -0.90 -4.63
C PRO A 265 10.51 -0.90 -4.30
N LEU A 266 11.15 0.26 -4.16
CA LEU A 266 12.55 0.41 -3.69
C LEU A 266 12.61 0.33 -2.15
N HIS A 267 12.06 -0.75 -1.61
CA HIS A 267 11.68 -0.85 -0.20
C HIS A 267 12.87 -0.97 0.76
N ALA A 268 13.94 -1.65 0.33
CA ALA A 268 15.17 -1.72 1.11
C ALA A 268 15.71 -0.33 1.43
N ALA A 269 15.72 0.58 0.46
CA ALA A 269 16.15 1.97 0.65
C ALA A 269 15.26 2.71 1.67
N HIS A 270 13.95 2.46 1.61
CA HIS A 270 13.01 3.03 2.54
C HIS A 270 13.30 2.59 3.99
N HIS A 271 13.54 1.31 4.23
CA HIS A 271 13.86 0.82 5.58
C HIS A 271 15.23 1.24 6.10
N LEU A 272 16.22 1.39 5.22
CA LEU A 272 17.53 1.89 5.61
C LEU A 272 17.48 3.37 6.03
N ARG A 273 16.58 4.16 5.43
CA ARG A 273 16.35 5.56 5.81
C ARG A 273 14.93 6.00 5.48
N SER A 274 14.00 5.81 6.40
CA SER A 274 12.56 6.06 6.22
C SER A 274 12.19 7.54 6.03
N SER A 275 13.08 8.46 6.43
CA SER A 275 12.92 9.89 6.18
C SER A 275 13.26 10.32 4.74
N THR A 276 13.73 9.39 3.90
CA THR A 276 14.06 9.67 2.49
C THR A 276 12.76 9.74 1.68
N PRO A 277 12.45 10.89 1.04
CA PRO A 277 11.30 11.00 0.16
C PRO A 277 11.39 10.02 -1.00
N TYR A 278 10.24 9.56 -1.48
CA TYR A 278 10.16 8.48 -2.46
C TYR A 278 10.98 8.71 -3.75
N GLN A 279 11.09 9.94 -4.23
CA GLN A 279 11.84 10.28 -5.43
C GLN A 279 13.36 10.15 -5.26
N ARG A 280 13.83 10.07 -4.01
CA ARG A 280 15.25 9.91 -3.65
C ARG A 280 15.64 8.48 -3.27
N LEU A 281 14.68 7.54 -3.27
CA LEU A 281 14.96 6.13 -3.04
C LEU A 281 15.86 5.57 -4.15
N ARG A 282 16.81 4.71 -3.77
CA ARG A 282 17.82 4.14 -4.67
C ARG A 282 17.72 2.62 -4.64
N PRO A 283 17.91 1.93 -5.78
CA PRO A 283 18.01 0.49 -5.75
C PRO A 283 19.30 0.03 -5.06
N TYR A 284 19.24 -1.10 -4.36
CA TYR A 284 20.38 -1.79 -3.75
C TYR A 284 20.56 -3.15 -4.40
N ASP A 285 21.78 -3.48 -4.82
CA ASP A 285 22.06 -4.75 -5.50
C ASP A 285 22.07 -5.94 -4.53
N GLU A 286 22.29 -5.69 -3.24
CA GLU A 286 22.19 -6.72 -2.19
C GLU A 286 20.74 -7.06 -1.83
N SER A 287 19.77 -6.23 -2.24
CA SER A 287 18.36 -6.49 -1.98
C SER A 287 17.82 -7.52 -2.97
N PRO A 288 17.22 -8.63 -2.49
CA PRO A 288 16.67 -9.64 -3.38
C PRO A 288 15.53 -9.06 -4.23
N GLN A 289 15.52 -9.41 -5.52
CA GLN A 289 14.54 -8.87 -6.47
C GLN A 289 13.27 -9.71 -6.48
N LEU A 290 12.10 -9.06 -6.46
CA LEU A 290 10.83 -9.74 -6.66
C LEU A 290 10.81 -10.41 -8.06
N PRO A 291 10.19 -11.60 -8.20
CA PRO A 291 10.05 -12.28 -9.49
C PRO A 291 9.29 -11.48 -10.56
N GLY A 292 8.52 -10.46 -10.16
CA GLY A 292 7.74 -9.60 -11.02
C GLY A 292 7.42 -8.26 -10.35
N GLY A 293 6.68 -7.42 -11.06
CA GLY A 293 6.16 -6.16 -10.51
C GLY A 293 5.04 -6.41 -9.48
N TYR A 294 4.69 -5.39 -8.72
CA TYR A 294 3.74 -5.51 -7.60
C TYR A 294 2.36 -5.99 -8.07
N TYR A 295 1.92 -5.56 -9.25
CA TYR A 295 0.63 -5.95 -9.81
C TYR A 295 0.62 -7.41 -10.27
N GLN A 296 1.74 -7.93 -10.75
CA GLN A 296 1.88 -9.35 -11.07
C GLN A 296 1.93 -10.20 -9.80
N MET A 297 2.72 -9.74 -8.82
CA MET A 297 2.87 -10.42 -7.54
C MET A 297 1.54 -10.52 -6.78
N PHE A 298 0.60 -9.60 -7.01
CA PHE A 298 -0.76 -9.69 -6.47
C PHE A 298 -1.43 -11.01 -6.85
N TRP A 299 -1.49 -11.32 -8.15
CA TRP A 299 -2.09 -12.55 -8.65
C TRP A 299 -1.33 -13.80 -8.21
N ILE A 300 -0.01 -13.74 -8.20
CA ILE A 300 0.83 -14.86 -7.80
C ILE A 300 0.62 -15.18 -6.31
N ALA A 301 0.55 -14.16 -5.44
CA ALA A 301 0.37 -14.33 -4.00
C ALA A 301 -0.97 -14.99 -3.62
N LEU A 302 -2.00 -14.86 -4.47
CA LEU A 302 -3.28 -15.54 -4.30
C LEU A 302 -3.17 -17.07 -4.45
N ILE A 303 -2.06 -17.57 -5.01
CA ILE A 303 -1.75 -19.00 -5.18
C ILE A 303 -0.50 -19.32 -4.32
N PRO A 304 -0.65 -19.56 -3.00
CA PRO A 304 0.48 -19.64 -2.08
C PRO A 304 1.59 -20.64 -2.48
N PRO A 305 1.29 -21.86 -2.99
CA PRO A 305 2.33 -22.78 -3.43
C PRO A 305 3.17 -22.25 -4.59
N LEU A 306 2.55 -21.53 -5.53
CA LEU A 306 3.25 -20.89 -6.66
C LEU A 306 4.10 -19.72 -6.16
N PHE A 307 3.51 -18.85 -5.35
CA PHE A 307 4.20 -17.70 -4.75
C PHE A 307 5.47 -18.11 -3.99
N ASN A 308 5.35 -19.07 -3.07
CA ASN A 308 6.49 -19.52 -2.27
C ASN A 308 7.63 -20.08 -3.13
N ARG A 309 7.30 -20.90 -4.14
CA ARG A 309 8.31 -21.44 -5.08
C ARG A 309 9.01 -20.35 -5.88
N MET A 310 8.26 -19.35 -6.36
CA MET A 310 8.84 -18.25 -7.14
C MET A 310 9.75 -17.36 -6.29
N MET A 311 9.31 -17.04 -5.07
CA MET A 311 10.10 -16.25 -4.13
C MET A 311 11.39 -16.98 -3.72
N GLN A 312 11.33 -18.27 -3.39
CA GLN A 312 12.51 -19.08 -3.08
C GLN A 312 13.50 -19.10 -4.25
N LYS A 313 13.02 -19.37 -5.47
CA LYS A 313 13.90 -19.33 -6.65
C LYS A 313 14.59 -17.98 -6.82
N SER A 314 13.90 -16.88 -6.54
CA SER A 314 14.45 -15.53 -6.73
C SER A 314 15.53 -15.16 -5.71
N VAL A 315 15.38 -15.58 -4.44
CA VAL A 315 16.38 -15.29 -3.41
C VAL A 315 17.70 -16.01 -3.70
N ASP A 316 17.62 -17.27 -4.15
CA ASP A 316 18.79 -18.10 -4.48
C ASP A 316 19.61 -17.51 -5.64
N HIS A 317 18.95 -16.89 -6.63
CA HIS A 317 19.62 -16.28 -7.77
C HIS A 317 20.23 -14.91 -7.44
N SER A 318 19.73 -14.23 -6.41
CA SER A 318 20.18 -12.88 -6.02
C SER A 318 21.42 -12.90 -5.12
N GLY A 319 22.00 -14.07 -4.82
CA GLY A 319 23.17 -14.21 -3.96
C GLY A 319 22.93 -13.90 -2.48
N GLY A 320 21.66 -13.83 -2.05
CA GLY A 320 21.27 -13.51 -0.67
C GLY A 320 21.23 -14.76 0.21
N VAL A 321 21.86 -14.65 1.39
CA VAL A 321 21.99 -15.62 2.48
C VAL A 321 20.66 -16.32 2.79
N GLY A 322 20.39 -17.44 2.11
CA GLY A 322 19.34 -18.37 2.50
C GLY A 322 19.77 -19.05 3.79
N GLY A 323 19.23 -18.58 4.92
CA GLY A 323 19.34 -19.30 6.18
C GLY A 323 18.81 -20.72 6.01
N ALA A 324 19.71 -21.69 6.24
CA ALA A 324 19.40 -23.11 6.37
C ALA A 324 18.43 -23.38 7.54
#